data_AF-A0A429F211-F1
#
_entry.id   AF-A0A429F211-F1
#
_cell.length_a   1.000
_cell.length_b   1.000
_cell.length_c   1.000
_cell.angle_alpha   90.00
_cell.angle_beta   90.00
_cell.angle_gamma   90.00
#
_symmetry.space_group_name_H-M   'P 1'
#
loop_
_entity.id
_entity.type
_entity.pdbx_description
1 polymer ?
#
loop_
_entity_poly.entity_id
_entity_poly.type
_entity_poly.pdbx_seq_one_letter_code
_entity_poly.pdbx_strand_id
1 'polypeptide(L)' 'MAGRPATGQTPAISFRPPVALRQELDKLAKSDGRDRSDVLIEAVHDWVRKRKRELGAAPQA' A
#
# COMPACT_ATOMS: atom_id res chain seq x y z
N MET A 1 23.64 4.79 1.77
CA MET A 1 22.34 5.28 2.30
C MET A 1 21.24 4.72 1.41
N ALA A 2 20.28 3.99 2.00
CA ALA A 2 19.25 3.27 1.26
C ALA A 2 18.42 4.21 0.37
N GLY A 3 18.31 3.87 -0.91
CA GLY A 3 17.61 4.65 -1.93
C GLY A 3 16.13 4.77 -1.61
N ARG A 4 15.72 5.89 -1.03
CA ARG A 4 14.33 6.33 -1.12
C ARG A 4 14.07 6.60 -2.61
N PRO A 5 13.11 5.93 -3.28
CA PRO A 5 12.75 6.29 -4.64
C PRO A 5 12.42 7.77 -4.67
N ALA A 6 12.86 8.48 -5.72
CA ALA A 6 12.66 9.93 -5.84
C ALA A 6 11.16 10.24 -5.82
N THR A 7 10.62 10.54 -4.63
CA THR A 7 9.24 10.93 -4.40
C THR A 7 9.02 12.24 -5.17
N GLY A 8 8.42 12.13 -6.35
CA GLY A 8 8.26 13.23 -7.31
C GLY A 8 8.32 12.81 -8.78
N GLN A 9 8.85 11.63 -9.12
CA GLN A 9 8.92 11.14 -10.51
C GLN A 9 7.84 10.11 -10.89
N THR A 10 7.14 9.55 -9.89
CA THR A 10 6.07 8.58 -10.18
C THR A 10 4.80 9.33 -10.59
N PRO A 11 4.21 9.04 -11.76
CA PRO A 11 2.96 9.67 -12.16
C PRO A 11 1.87 9.36 -11.14
N ALA A 12 1.06 10.36 -10.80
CA ALA A 12 -0.03 10.20 -9.85
C ALA A 12 -1.06 9.21 -10.40
N ILE A 13 -1.31 8.14 -9.65
CA ILE A 13 -2.36 7.18 -9.97
C ILE A 13 -3.61 7.56 -9.19
N SER A 14 -4.72 7.74 -9.89
CA SER A 14 -6.01 8.02 -9.27
C SER A 14 -6.76 6.71 -9.01
N PHE A 15 -6.91 6.35 -7.74
CA PHE A 15 -7.79 5.27 -7.31
C PHE A 15 -9.03 5.86 -6.63
N ARG A 16 -10.21 5.32 -6.93
CA ARG A 16 -11.48 5.75 -6.34
C ARG A 16 -12.03 4.66 -5.42
N PRO A 17 -11.54 4.56 -4.17
CA PRO A 17 -12.11 3.64 -3.19
C PRO A 17 -13.54 4.07 -2.82
N PRO A 18 -14.38 3.13 -2.34
CA PRO A 18 -15.63 3.46 -1.68
C PRO A 18 -15.43 4.51 -0.58
N VAL A 19 -16.37 5.44 -0.45
CA VAL A 19 -16.25 6.60 0.45
C VAL A 19 -16.04 6.17 1.91
N ALA A 20 -16.78 5.17 2.37
CA ALA A 20 -16.68 4.66 3.73
C ALA A 20 -15.26 4.15 4.04
N LEU A 21 -14.72 3.29 3.17
CA LEU A 21 -13.36 2.75 3.31
C LEU A 21 -12.31 3.86 3.34
N ARG A 22 -12.45 4.87 2.47
CA ARG A 22 -11.55 6.03 2.46
C ARG A 22 -11.59 6.79 3.78
N GLN A 23 -12.77 7.05 4.32
CA GLN A 23 -12.93 7.80 5.57
C GLN A 23 -12.35 7.04 6.77
N GLU A 24 -12.56 5.73 6.85
CA GLU A 24 -11.98 4.90 7.89
C GLU A 24 -10.45 4.90 7.82
N LEU A 25 -9.90 4.75 6.61
CA LEU A 25 -8.46 4.81 6.38
C LEU A 25 -7.88 6.18 6.75
N ASP A 26 -8.52 7.28 6.33
CA ASP A 26 -8.09 8.64 6.68
C ASP A 26 -8.13 8.87 8.21
N LYS A 27 -9.11 8.28 8.91
CA LYS A 27 -9.22 8.37 10.37
C LYS A 27 -8.07 7.62 11.07
N LEU A 28 -7.78 6.39 10.64
CA LEU A 28 -6.69 5.57 11.18
C LEU A 28 -5.31 6.15 10.87
N ALA A 29 -5.09 6.62 9.63
CA ALA A 29 -3.84 7.26 9.25
C ALA A 29 -3.58 8.52 10.08
N LYS A 30 -4.62 9.33 10.33
CA LYS A 30 -4.54 10.52 11.18
C LYS A 30 -4.24 10.18 12.65
N SER A 31 -4.85 9.13 13.21
CA SER A 31 -4.54 8.73 14.59
C SER A 31 -3.09 8.29 14.76
N ASP A 32 -2.52 7.70 13.72
CA ASP A 32 -1.13 7.23 13.72
C ASP A 32 -0.13 8.30 13.26
N GLY A 33 -0.59 9.51 12.92
CA GLY A 33 0.25 10.60 12.41
C GLY A 33 0.92 10.29 11.06
N ARG A 34 0.35 9.39 10.26
CA ARG A 34 0.89 8.93 8.97
C ARG A 34 0.14 9.53 7.79
N ASP A 35 0.82 9.65 6.65
CA ASP A 35 0.15 10.00 5.39
C ASP A 35 -0.68 8.82 4.88
N ARG A 36 -1.85 9.12 4.31
CA ARG A 36 -2.74 8.09 3.73
C ARG A 36 -2.05 7.28 2.64
N SER A 37 -1.23 7.93 1.83
CA SER A 37 -0.54 7.29 0.69
C SER A 37 0.50 6.29 1.19
N ASP A 38 1.24 6.63 2.24
CA ASP A 38 2.20 5.71 2.88
C ASP A 38 1.50 4.44 3.39
N VAL A 39 0.36 4.60 4.09
CA VAL A 39 -0.42 3.45 4.59
C VAL A 39 -0.94 2.58 3.44
N LEU A 40 -1.39 3.18 2.34
CA LEU A 40 -1.83 2.44 1.15
C LEU A 40 -0.68 1.67 0.50
N ILE A 41 0.48 2.32 0.35
CA ILE A 41 1.67 1.69 -0.24
C ILE A 41 2.12 0.50 0.63
N GLU A 42 2.13 0.66 1.95
CA GLU A 42 2.45 -0.41 2.90
C GLU A 42 1.48 -1.59 2.76
N ALA A 43 0.17 -1.34 2.80
CA ALA A 43 -0.85 -2.37 2.66
C ALA A 43 -0.75 -3.14 1.34
N VAL A 44 -0.45 -2.44 0.23
CA VAL A 44 -0.22 -3.06 -1.07
C VAL A 44 1.04 -3.93 -1.06
N HIS A 45 2.15 -3.45 -0.46
CA HIS A 45 3.36 -4.25 -0.31
C HIS A 45 3.11 -5.52 0.49
N ASP A 46 2.37 -5.44 1.59
CA ASP A 46 2.04 -6.60 2.43
C ASP A 46 1.20 -7.62 1.67
N TRP A 47 0.16 -7.15 0.95
CA TRP A 47 -0.67 -8.02 0.12
C TRP A 47 0.13 -8.71 -0.99
N VAL A 48 0.99 -7.96 -1.72
CA VAL A 48 1.83 -8.54 -2.77
C VAL A 48 2.82 -9.55 -2.21
N ARG A 49 3.46 -9.25 -1.07
CA ARG A 49 4.39 -10.18 -0.39
C ARG A 49 3.67 -11.45 0.05
N LYS A 50 2.48 -11.32 0.65
CA LYS A 50 1.65 -12.45 1.04
C LYS A 50 1.29 -13.31 -0.17
N ARG A 51 0.80 -12.70 -1.25
CA ARG A 51 0.47 -13.41 -2.50
C ARG A 51 1.67 -14.10 -3.13
N LYS A 52 2.84 -13.46 -3.16
CA LYS A 52 4.07 -14.09 -3.65
C LYS A 52 4.49 -15.28 -2.79
N ARG A 53 4.33 -15.21 -1.47
CA ARG A 53 4.58 -16.35 -0.58
C ARG A 53 3.61 -17.49 -0.83
N GLU A 54 2.32 -17.20 -0.96
CA GLU A 54 1.28 -18.21 -1.24
C GLU A 54 1.49 -18.89 -2.60
N LEU A 55 1.82 -18.11 -3.64
CA LEU A 55 2.07 -18.62 -5.00
C LEU A 55 3.42 -19.33 -5.12
N GLY A 56 4.45 -18.87 -4.40
CA GLY A 56 5.75 -19.55 -4.33
C GLY A 56 5.76 -20.79 -3.45
N ALA A 57 4.78 -20.92 -2.55
CA ALA A 57 4.52 -22.11 -1.75
C ALA A 57 3.55 -23.10 -2.42
N ALA A 58 2.98 -22.76 -3.58
CA ALA A 58 2.33 -23.73 -4.44
C ALA A 58 3.44 -24.56 -5.11
N PRO A 59 3.58 -25.87 -4.79
CA PRO A 59 4.48 -26.72 -5.57
C PRO A 59 3.98 -26.68 -7.02
N GLN A 60 4.88 -26.37 -7.94
CA GLN A 60 4.63 -26.61 -9.36
C GLN A 60 4.22 -28.08 -9.51
N ALA A 61 2.98 -28.30 -9.92
CA ALA A 61 2.49 -29.59 -10.39
C ALA A 61 2.90 -29.79 -11.85
#